data_AF-A0A3D4MFP8-F1
#
_entry.id   AF-A0A3D4MFP8-F1
#
_cell.length_a   1.000
_cell.length_b   1.000
_cell.length_c   1.000
_cell.angle_alpha   90.00
_cell.angle_beta   90.00
_cell.angle_gamma   90.00
#
_symmetry.space_group_name_H-M   'P 1'
#
loop_
_entity.id
_entity.type
_entity.pdbx_description
1 polymer ?
#
loop_
_entity_poly.entity_id
_entity_poly.type
_entity_poly.pdbx_seq_one_letter_code
_entity_poly.pdbx_strand_id
1 'polypeptide(L)' 'VPPEWHGWLHHQTDAVPAADNKYRKEWQKPHLPNQTGTEHAYRPPGHALMGGQRAASTADYSAWQPPE' A
#
# COMPACT_ATOMS: atom_id res chain seq x y z
N VAL A 1 10.43 -10.30 -5.58
CA VAL A 1 10.00 -11.30 -6.57
C VAL A 1 8.56 -11.01 -6.92
N PRO A 2 8.24 -10.76 -8.20
CA PRO A 2 6.86 -10.46 -8.61
C PRO A 2 5.88 -11.59 -8.25
N PRO A 3 4.60 -11.28 -7.97
CA PRO A 3 3.60 -12.29 -7.59
C PRO A 3 3.46 -13.44 -8.60
N GLU A 4 3.57 -13.13 -9.90
CA GLU A 4 3.51 -14.11 -10.98
C GLU A 4 4.60 -15.18 -10.84
N TRP A 5 5.80 -14.82 -10.40
CA TRP A 5 6.93 -15.74 -10.21
C TRP A 5 6.96 -16.39 -8.83
N HIS A 6 6.37 -15.74 -7.83
CA HIS A 6 6.41 -16.21 -6.45
C HIS A 6 5.80 -17.61 -6.30
N GLY A 7 4.65 -17.88 -6.93
CA GLY A 7 4.00 -19.20 -6.83
C GLY A 7 4.86 -20.34 -7.39
N TRP A 8 5.43 -20.14 -8.58
CA TRP A 8 6.29 -21.13 -9.23
C TRP A 8 7.60 -21.37 -8.45
N LEU A 9 8.27 -20.28 -8.04
CA LEU A 9 9.50 -20.37 -7.23
C LEU A 9 9.31 -21.07 -5.89
N HIS A 10 8.11 -20.96 -5.31
CA HIS A 10 7.77 -21.59 -4.03
C HIS A 10 7.02 -22.92 -4.18
N HIS A 11 7.07 -23.56 -5.36
CA HIS A 11 6.45 -24.87 -5.63
C HIS A 11 4.94 -24.92 -5.30
N GLN A 12 4.25 -23.79 -5.40
CA GLN A 12 2.79 -23.73 -5.24
C GLN A 12 2.06 -24.06 -6.55
N THR A 13 2.77 -24.03 -7.68
CA THR A 13 2.26 -24.37 -9.01
C THR A 13 3.40 -24.81 -9.93
N ASP A 14 3.12 -25.75 -10.83
CA ASP A 14 4.04 -26.17 -11.90
C ASP A 14 3.94 -25.29 -13.16
N ALA A 15 2.97 -24.36 -13.19
CA ALA A 15 2.80 -23.45 -14.31
C ALA A 15 3.91 -22.39 -14.31
N VAL A 16 4.77 -22.43 -15.33
CA VAL A 16 5.79 -21.39 -15.55
C VAL A 16 5.08 -20.09 -15.96
N PRO A 17 5.32 -18.97 -15.27
CA PRO A 17 4.72 -17.69 -15.64
C PRO A 17 5.12 -17.30 -17.06
N ALA A 18 4.12 -17.05 -17.90
CA ALA A 18 4.37 -16.72 -19.29
C ALA A 18 4.79 -15.24 -19.44
N ALA A 19 5.71 -14.96 -20.36
CA ALA A 19 6.26 -13.62 -20.59
C ALA A 19 5.19 -12.61 -21.07
N ASP A 20 4.11 -13.10 -21.65
CA ASP A 20 2.98 -12.34 -22.21
C ASP A 20 1.95 -11.87 -21.17
N ASN A 21 2.22 -12.07 -19.86
CA ASN A 21 1.51 -11.45 -18.73
C ASN A 21 -0.04 -11.50 -18.80
N LYS A 22 -0.60 -12.53 -19.43
CA LYS A 22 -2.05 -12.68 -19.68
C LYS A 22 -2.92 -12.68 -18.41
N TYR A 23 -2.31 -12.88 -17.25
CA TYR A 23 -2.98 -12.89 -15.95
C TYR A 23 -3.06 -11.50 -15.31
N ARG A 24 -2.23 -10.54 -15.74
CA ARG A 24 -2.25 -9.20 -15.16
C ARG A 24 -3.46 -8.41 -15.66
N LYS A 25 -4.13 -7.75 -14.73
CA LYS A 25 -5.25 -6.86 -15.01
C LYS A 25 -4.79 -5.41 -14.99
N GLU A 26 -5.47 -4.55 -15.72
CA GLU A 26 -5.11 -3.14 -15.89
C GLU A 26 -5.04 -2.35 -14.57
N TRP A 27 -5.86 -2.72 -13.59
CA TRP A 27 -5.90 -2.10 -12.27
C TRP A 27 -4.78 -2.55 -11.32
N GLN A 28 -4.01 -3.58 -11.69
CA GLN A 28 -2.94 -4.10 -10.84
C GLN A 28 -1.70 -3.21 -10.92
N LYS A 29 -1.24 -2.75 -9.75
CA LYS A 29 -0.02 -1.97 -9.65
C LYS A 29 1.22 -2.85 -9.95
N PRO A 30 2.31 -2.27 -10.49
CA PRO A 30 3.58 -2.97 -10.61
C PRO A 30 4.10 -3.50 -9.26
N HIS A 31 4.86 -4.60 -9.30
CA HIS A 31 5.48 -5.15 -8.10
C HIS A 31 6.46 -4.14 -7.50
N LEU A 32 6.29 -3.87 -6.22
CA LEU A 32 7.22 -3.12 -5.39
C LEU A 32 7.76 -4.07 -4.31
N PRO A 33 9.08 -4.13 -4.06
CA PRO A 33 9.62 -4.89 -2.94
C PRO A 33 9.19 -4.26 -1.60
N ASN A 34 9.40 -5.01 -0.50
CA ASN A 34 9.13 -4.47 0.83
C ASN A 34 10.05 -3.29 1.14
N GLN A 35 9.45 -2.14 1.47
CA GLN A 35 10.14 -0.88 1.77
C GLN A 35 10.26 -0.58 3.27
N THR A 36 9.91 -1.52 4.15
CA THR A 36 10.11 -1.36 5.60
C THR A 36 11.56 -0.93 5.91
N GLY A 37 11.71 0.06 6.80
CA GLY A 37 13.03 0.59 7.19
C GLY A 37 13.65 1.58 6.22
N THR A 38 12.98 1.89 5.09
CA THR A 38 13.43 2.91 4.12
C THR A 38 12.61 4.20 4.25
N GLU A 39 13.04 5.27 3.58
CA GLU A 39 12.30 6.53 3.52
C GLU A 39 10.90 6.37 2.90
N HIS A 40 10.75 5.43 1.96
CA HIS A 40 9.50 5.15 1.25
C HIS A 40 8.55 4.19 1.99
N ALA A 41 8.87 3.78 3.22
CA ALA A 41 8.00 2.90 3.99
C ALA A 41 6.57 3.47 4.11
N TYR A 42 5.57 2.59 3.96
CA TYR A 42 4.18 2.93 4.23
C TYR A 42 4.02 3.42 5.67
N ARG A 43 3.27 4.50 5.83
CA ARG A 43 2.94 5.10 7.12
C ARG A 43 1.44 5.35 7.15
N PRO A 44 0.73 4.93 8.21
CA PRO A 44 -0.71 5.14 8.29
C PRO A 44 -1.05 6.64 8.42
N PRO A 45 -2.27 7.06 8.05
CA PRO A 45 -2.77 8.40 8.36
C PRO A 45 -2.61 8.71 9.85
N GLY A 46 -2.15 9.91 10.19
CA GLY A 46 -1.87 10.31 11.56
C GLY A 46 -0.47 9.97 12.06
N HIS A 47 0.34 9.24 11.28
CA HIS A 47 1.73 8.96 11.64
C HIS A 47 2.55 10.26 11.72
N ALA A 48 3.35 10.44 12.77
CA ALA A 48 4.09 11.68 13.03
C ALA A 48 4.99 12.11 11.84
N LEU A 49 5.70 11.16 11.23
CA LEU A 49 6.55 11.40 10.06
C LEU A 49 5.78 11.72 8.75
N MET A 50 4.44 11.56 8.73
CA MET A 50 3.56 11.94 7.61
C MET A 50 2.75 13.22 7.88
N GLY A 51 3.10 13.97 8.93
CA GLY A 51 2.42 15.22 9.29
C GLY A 51 1.30 15.05 10.33
N GLY A 52 1.13 13.87 10.93
CA GLY A 52 0.28 13.70 12.12
C GLY A 52 -1.23 13.84 11.91
N GLN A 53 -1.68 14.09 10.68
CA GLN A 53 -3.10 14.25 10.36
C GLN A 53 -3.77 12.88 10.21
N ARG A 54 -4.62 12.52 11.19
CA ARG A 54 -5.45 11.31 11.12
C ARG A 54 -6.68 11.53 10.23
N ALA A 55 -7.31 10.43 9.83
CA ALA A 55 -8.63 10.49 9.20
C ALA A 55 -9.66 11.14 10.14
N ALA A 56 -10.54 11.96 9.57
CA ALA A 56 -11.65 12.55 10.32
C ALA A 56 -12.64 11.47 10.75
N SER A 57 -13.27 11.69 11.91
CA SER A 57 -14.28 10.79 12.47
C SER A 57 -15.52 11.58 12.87
N THR A 58 -16.66 10.89 13.01
CA THR A 58 -17.91 11.50 13.48
C THR A 58 -17.83 12.01 14.92
N ALA A 59 -16.83 11.60 15.70
CA ALA A 59 -16.58 12.09 17.05
C ALA A 59 -15.71 13.36 17.09
N ASP A 60 -15.28 13.88 15.95
CA ASP A 60 -14.41 15.05 15.88
C ASP A 60 -15.18 16.30 16.31
N TYR A 61 -14.65 16.97 17.33
CA TYR A 61 -15.24 18.17 17.90
C TYR A 61 -14.74 19.42 17.17
N SER A 62 -15.66 20.31 16.82
CA SER A 62 -15.35 21.66 16.35
C SER A 62 -15.48 22.64 17.52
N ALA A 63 -14.35 23.20 17.95
CA ALA A 63 -14.35 24.21 19.00
C ALA A 63 -15.04 25.50 18.53
N TRP A 64 -15.85 26.09 19.40
CA TRP A 64 -16.45 27.40 19.14
C TRP A 64 -15.39 28.49 19.23
N GLN A 65 -15.41 29.42 18.26
CA GLN A 65 -14.55 30.61 18.24
C GLN A 65 -15.42 31.87 18.42
N PRO A 66 -15.19 32.68 19.48
CA PRO A 66 -15.93 33.93 19.67
C PRO A 66 -15.61 34.96 18.58
N PRO A 67 -16.58 35.81 18.19
CA PRO A 67 -16.31 37.01 17.39
C PRO A 67 -15.59 38.08 18.24
N GLU A 68 -14.73 38.89 17.60
CA GLU A 68 -14.08 40.08 18.19
C GLU A 68 -15.09 41.18 18.58
#